data_AF-T1BSQ0-F1
#
_entry.id   AF-T1BSQ0-F1
#
_cell.length_a   1.000
_cell.length_b   1.000
_cell.length_c   1.000
_cell.angle_alpha   90.00
_cell.angle_beta   90.00
_cell.angle_gamma   90.00
#
_symmetry.space_group_name_H-M   'P 1'
#
loop_
_entity.id
_entity.type
_entity.pdbx_description
1 polymer ?
#
loop_
_entity_poly.entity_id
_entity_poly.type
_entity_poly.pdbx_seq_one_letter_code
_entity_poly.pdbx_strand_id
1 'polypeptide(L)'
;MSEWQSAKLGEVASIKHGWPFKSEYLSDHTGKPIVVSIGNFKYTGGFRFDETQRREYLGDYPDEYLLAAGDILLIMTCQTEGGEILGIPGIIPNDGRKYLHNQRLGKVVVKDPERVSQRFLYWYFLTKEFNYQLVGSASGTKIV
;
A
#
# COMPACT_ATOMS: atom_id res chain seq x y z
N MET A 1 1.43 16.00 -29.93
CA MET A 1 1.66 15.45 -28.58
C MET A 1 1.08 16.46 -27.60
N SER A 2 0.18 16.05 -26.71
CA SER A 2 -0.30 16.94 -25.66
C SER A 2 0.83 17.24 -24.68
N GLU A 3 0.90 18.47 -24.18
CA GLU A 3 1.86 18.85 -23.14
C GLU A 3 1.45 18.24 -21.78
N TRP A 4 2.43 18.03 -20.91
CA TRP A 4 2.17 17.58 -19.55
C TRP A 4 1.43 18.66 -18.75
N GLN A 5 0.40 18.26 -18.00
CA GLN A 5 -0.32 19.15 -17.10
C GLN A 5 0.17 18.96 -15.67
N SER A 6 0.47 20.06 -14.98
CA SER A 6 0.77 20.03 -13.55
C SER A 6 -0.51 19.83 -12.73
N ALA A 7 -0.45 18.95 -11.74
CA ALA A 7 -1.55 18.67 -10.83
C ALA A 7 -1.00 18.32 -9.44
N LYS A 8 -1.77 18.58 -8.38
CA LYS A 8 -1.44 18.04 -7.05
C LYS A 8 -1.85 16.57 -6.99
N LEU A 9 -1.04 15.72 -6.37
CA LEU A 9 -1.35 14.30 -6.23
C LEU A 9 -2.74 14.06 -5.59
N GLY A 10 -3.10 14.87 -4.58
CA GLY A 10 -4.40 14.78 -3.90
C GLY A 10 -5.62 15.15 -4.75
N GLU A 11 -5.43 15.82 -5.89
CA GLU A 11 -6.49 16.12 -6.86
C GLU A 11 -6.84 14.90 -7.70
N VAL A 12 -5.86 14.04 -8.01
CA VAL A 12 -6.01 12.91 -8.92
C VAL A 12 -6.06 11.55 -8.20
N ALA A 13 -5.62 11.49 -6.95
CA ALA A 13 -5.64 10.29 -6.13
C ALA A 13 -5.97 10.59 -4.65
N SER A 14 -6.45 9.59 -3.94
CA SER A 14 -6.60 9.57 -2.47
C SER A 14 -6.09 8.27 -1.89
N ILE A 15 -5.88 8.27 -0.57
CA ILE A 15 -5.50 7.07 0.19
C ILE A 15 -6.67 6.63 1.06
N LYS A 16 -7.11 5.38 0.89
CA LYS A 16 -8.02 4.70 1.80
C LYS A 16 -7.20 3.95 2.85
N HIS A 17 -7.30 4.36 4.11
CA HIS A 17 -6.62 3.71 5.23
C HIS A 17 -7.13 2.27 5.44
N GLY A 18 -6.32 1.43 6.09
CA GLY A 18 -6.68 0.06 6.44
C GLY A 18 -7.41 -0.08 7.78
N TRP A 19 -7.69 -1.34 8.13
CA TRP A 19 -8.45 -1.71 9.33
C TRP A 19 -7.53 -2.23 10.47
N PRO A 20 -7.83 -1.98 11.75
CA PRO A 20 -7.07 -2.52 12.88
C PRO A 20 -7.42 -4.00 13.15
N PHE A 21 -6.85 -4.91 12.38
CA PHE A 21 -7.00 -6.35 12.61
C PHE A 21 -6.35 -6.78 13.94
N LYS A 22 -7.14 -7.44 14.81
CA LYS A 22 -6.65 -7.96 16.08
C LYS A 22 -5.76 -9.19 15.89
N SER A 23 -4.62 -9.23 16.56
CA SER A 23 -3.63 -10.30 16.43
C SER A 23 -4.15 -11.67 16.85
N GLU A 24 -5.09 -11.74 17.80
CA GLU A 24 -5.70 -12.98 18.29
C GLU A 24 -6.43 -13.80 17.22
N TYR A 25 -6.87 -13.15 16.12
CA TYR A 25 -7.55 -13.80 15.00
C TYR A 25 -6.62 -14.06 13.80
N LEU A 26 -5.31 -13.79 13.93
CA LEU A 26 -4.34 -14.08 12.87
C LEU A 26 -3.85 -15.53 12.98
N SER A 27 -4.01 -16.29 11.90
CA SER A 27 -3.56 -17.68 11.78
C SER A 27 -2.81 -17.88 10.46
N ASP A 28 -2.27 -19.09 10.26
CA ASP A 28 -1.54 -19.47 9.05
C ASP A 28 -2.22 -20.73 8.46
N HIS A 29 -2.24 -20.87 7.12
CA HIS A 29 -2.71 -22.07 6.41
C HIS A 29 -4.21 -22.42 6.56
N THR A 30 -5.08 -21.41 6.63
CA THR A 30 -6.55 -21.57 6.78
C THR A 30 -7.33 -21.36 5.48
N GLY A 31 -6.71 -20.81 4.44
CA GLY A 31 -7.38 -20.42 3.19
C GLY A 31 -8.23 -19.14 3.31
N LYS A 32 -8.11 -18.41 4.43
CA LYS A 32 -8.77 -17.12 4.64
C LYS A 32 -7.96 -15.98 4.02
N PRO A 33 -8.52 -14.76 3.91
CA PRO A 33 -7.81 -13.63 3.34
C PRO A 33 -6.52 -13.31 4.10
N ILE A 34 -5.47 -12.98 3.35
CA ILE A 34 -4.15 -12.62 3.86
C ILE A 34 -4.16 -11.15 4.27
N VAL A 35 -3.76 -10.86 5.51
CA VAL A 35 -3.53 -9.48 5.96
C VAL A 35 -2.15 -9.05 5.50
N VAL A 36 -2.10 -8.16 4.52
CA VAL A 36 -0.85 -7.62 3.97
C VAL A 36 -0.14 -6.82 5.05
N SER A 37 1.14 -7.11 5.23
CA SER A 37 2.05 -6.41 6.14
C SER A 37 3.21 -5.79 5.37
N ILE A 38 3.91 -4.83 6.00
CA ILE A 38 5.12 -4.22 5.42
C ILE A 38 6.16 -5.28 5.04
N GLY A 39 6.27 -6.36 5.82
CA GLY A 39 7.22 -7.45 5.57
C GLY A 39 7.00 -8.15 4.22
N ASN A 40 5.77 -8.13 3.69
CA ASN A 40 5.41 -8.75 2.42
C ASN A 40 5.86 -7.94 1.19
N PHE A 41 6.30 -6.69 1.35
CA PHE A 41 6.77 -5.87 0.24
C PHE A 41 8.19 -6.23 -0.19
N LYS A 42 8.45 -6.15 -1.50
CA LYS A 42 9.80 -5.96 -2.01
C LYS A 42 10.12 -4.47 -1.86
N TYR A 43 11.20 -4.12 -1.17
CA TYR A 43 11.56 -2.70 -0.93
C TYR A 43 12.10 -1.98 -2.18
N THR A 44 11.95 -2.58 -3.35
CA THR A 44 12.15 -1.99 -4.68
C THR A 44 10.83 -1.85 -5.46
N GLY A 45 9.69 -2.20 -4.85
CA GLY A 45 8.36 -2.21 -5.46
C GLY A 45 7.77 -3.61 -5.61
N GLY A 46 6.47 -3.73 -5.36
CA GLY A 46 5.73 -4.99 -5.45
C GLY A 46 5.79 -5.83 -4.17
N PHE A 47 5.36 -7.09 -4.29
CA PHE A 47 5.25 -8.03 -3.18
C PHE A 47 6.13 -9.27 -3.37
N ARG A 48 6.46 -9.92 -2.25
CA ARG A 48 7.17 -11.21 -2.14
C ARG A 48 6.39 -12.18 -1.25
N PHE A 49 5.11 -12.40 -1.56
CA PHE A 49 4.21 -13.22 -0.74
C PHE A 49 4.66 -14.68 -0.61
N ASP A 50 5.36 -15.23 -1.60
CA ASP A 50 5.83 -16.63 -1.56
C ASP A 50 7.14 -16.78 -0.75
N GLU A 51 7.84 -15.68 -0.46
CA GLU A 51 9.08 -15.64 0.33
C GLU A 51 8.83 -15.18 1.79
N THR A 52 7.59 -14.82 2.14
CA THR A 52 7.27 -14.18 3.42
C THR A 52 6.12 -14.88 4.13
N GLN A 53 6.02 -14.68 5.45
CA GLN A 53 4.90 -15.21 6.21
C GLN A 53 3.59 -14.57 5.73
N ARG A 54 2.59 -15.43 5.51
CA ARG A 54 1.24 -15.05 5.12
C ARG A 54 0.32 -15.27 6.30
N ARG A 55 0.03 -14.19 7.03
CA ARG A 55 -0.94 -14.18 8.13
C ARG A 55 -2.34 -14.03 7.53
N GLU A 56 -3.21 -14.96 7.84
CA GLU A 56 -4.60 -15.00 7.40
C GLU A 56 -5.54 -14.61 8.55
N TYR A 57 -6.66 -13.96 8.24
CA TYR A 57 -7.58 -13.44 9.27
C TYR A 57 -8.85 -14.27 9.39
N LEU A 58 -9.12 -14.77 10.61
CA LEU A 58 -10.28 -15.62 10.91
C LEU A 58 -11.47 -14.87 11.51
N GLY A 59 -11.24 -13.66 12.03
CA GLY A 59 -12.27 -12.85 12.66
C GLY A 59 -13.14 -12.11 11.64
N ASP A 60 -14.17 -11.42 12.15
CA ASP A 60 -15.03 -10.58 11.33
C ASP A 60 -14.32 -9.27 10.95
N TYR A 61 -14.59 -8.80 9.74
CA TYR A 61 -14.08 -7.53 9.22
C TYR A 61 -15.09 -6.93 8.23
N PRO A 62 -15.10 -5.61 8.03
CA PRO A 62 -15.94 -5.00 7.02
C PRO A 62 -15.47 -5.37 5.61
N ASP A 63 -16.39 -5.80 4.75
CA ASP A 63 -16.09 -6.26 3.38
C ASP A 63 -15.36 -5.21 2.53
N GLU A 64 -15.52 -3.93 2.85
CA GLU A 64 -14.87 -2.82 2.15
C GLU A 64 -13.34 -2.77 2.26
N TYR A 65 -12.75 -3.59 3.15
CA TYR A 65 -11.31 -3.77 3.30
C TYR A 65 -10.77 -4.95 2.48
N LEU A 66 -11.66 -5.72 1.84
CA LEU A 66 -11.27 -6.72 0.87
C LEU A 66 -10.69 -6.06 -0.38
N LEU A 67 -9.46 -6.43 -0.72
CA LEU A 67 -8.74 -5.89 -1.87
C LEU A 67 -9.07 -6.68 -3.14
N ALA A 68 -9.08 -5.96 -4.26
CA ALA A 68 -9.19 -6.53 -5.59
C ALA A 68 -7.80 -6.69 -6.21
N ALA A 69 -7.66 -7.66 -7.12
CA ALA A 69 -6.48 -7.76 -7.97
C ALA A 69 -6.27 -6.45 -8.74
N GLY A 70 -5.02 -5.99 -8.80
CA GLY A 70 -4.66 -4.71 -9.38
C GLY A 70 -4.58 -3.56 -8.38
N ASP A 71 -5.28 -3.61 -7.23
CA ASP A 71 -5.23 -2.54 -6.22
C ASP A 71 -3.79 -2.21 -5.83
N ILE A 72 -3.47 -0.91 -5.71
CA ILE A 72 -2.16 -0.45 -5.24
C ILE A 72 -2.25 -0.17 -3.74
N LEU A 73 -1.33 -0.77 -2.98
CA LEU A 73 -1.06 -0.40 -1.59
C LEU A 73 0.25 0.38 -1.49
N LEU A 74 0.28 1.39 -0.63
CA LEU A 74 1.48 2.13 -0.24
C LEU A 74 1.83 1.85 1.22
N ILE A 75 3.12 1.75 1.52
CA ILE A 75 3.62 1.77 2.89
C ILE A 75 3.42 3.18 3.48
N MET A 76 2.67 3.28 4.57
CA MET A 76 2.35 4.58 5.21
C MET A 76 3.13 4.84 6.51
N THR A 77 3.86 3.84 7.01
CA THR A 77 4.65 3.99 8.24
C THR A 77 6.04 3.42 8.04
N CYS A 78 7.04 4.11 8.55
CA CYS A 78 8.42 3.67 8.57
C CYS A 78 8.99 3.91 9.97
N GLN A 79 9.92 3.06 10.42
CA GLN A 79 10.58 3.19 11.72
C GLN A 79 12.09 3.45 11.60
N THR A 80 12.63 3.45 10.38
CA THR A 80 14.01 3.83 10.10
C THR A 80 14.12 5.35 10.05
N GLU A 81 15.30 5.88 10.39
CA GLU A 81 15.55 7.33 10.39
C GLU A 81 15.44 7.94 8.99
N GLY A 82 15.84 7.20 7.95
CA GLY A 82 15.82 7.67 6.57
C GLY A 82 14.48 7.53 5.85
N GLY A 83 13.47 6.87 6.43
CA GLY A 83 12.14 6.75 5.82
C GLY A 83 12.13 6.03 4.46
N GLU A 84 13.12 5.18 4.19
CA GLU A 84 13.47 4.69 2.84
C GLU A 84 12.37 3.83 2.22
N ILE A 85 11.53 3.19 3.06
CA ILE A 85 10.42 2.36 2.62
C ILE A 85 9.09 3.10 2.53
N LEU A 86 9.02 4.35 2.98
CA LEU A 86 7.79 5.12 2.99
C LEU A 86 7.33 5.38 1.56
N GLY A 87 6.06 5.12 1.28
CA GLY A 87 5.49 5.32 -0.05
C GLY A 87 5.81 4.23 -1.07
N ILE A 88 6.55 3.17 -0.72
CA ILE A 88 6.79 2.07 -1.67
C ILE A 88 5.45 1.42 -2.05
N PRO A 89 5.16 1.27 -3.35
CA PRO A 89 3.94 0.67 -3.84
C PRO A 89 4.04 -0.85 -4.01
N GLY A 90 2.90 -1.53 -3.88
CA GLY A 90 2.71 -2.91 -4.28
C GLY A 90 1.36 -3.09 -4.95
N ILE A 91 1.31 -3.89 -6.01
CA ILE A 91 0.06 -4.23 -6.75
C ILE A 91 -0.43 -5.59 -6.29
N ILE A 92 -1.68 -5.66 -5.83
CA ILE A 92 -2.30 -6.92 -5.41
C ILE A 92 -2.36 -7.88 -6.61
N PRO A 93 -1.79 -9.09 -6.49
CA PRO A 93 -1.71 -10.02 -7.60
C PRO A 93 -3.08 -10.62 -7.93
N ASN A 94 -3.22 -11.08 -9.18
CA ASN A 94 -4.36 -11.91 -9.59
C ASN A 94 -3.97 -13.39 -9.49
N ASP A 95 -3.75 -13.88 -8.27
CA ASP A 95 -3.29 -15.26 -7.99
C ASP A 95 -4.37 -16.15 -7.35
N GLY A 96 -5.63 -15.70 -7.36
CA GLY A 96 -6.78 -16.40 -6.78
C GLY A 96 -6.86 -16.30 -5.25
N ARG A 97 -5.92 -15.65 -4.58
CA ARG A 97 -5.96 -15.40 -3.14
C ARG A 97 -6.72 -14.10 -2.84
N LYS A 98 -7.18 -13.98 -1.60
CA LYS A 98 -7.85 -12.77 -1.07
C LYS A 98 -6.90 -12.01 -0.15
N TYR A 99 -6.96 -10.70 -0.19
CA TYR A 99 -6.06 -9.81 0.55
C TYR A 99 -6.81 -8.73 1.31
N LEU A 100 -6.25 -8.32 2.44
CA LEU A 100 -6.72 -7.25 3.32
C LEU A 100 -5.55 -6.31 3.64
N HIS A 101 -5.78 -5.01 3.81
CA HIS A 101 -4.75 -4.07 4.25
C HIS A 101 -5.00 -3.53 5.66
N ASN A 102 -3.96 -3.52 6.49
CA ASN A 102 -4.00 -2.95 7.84
C ASN A 102 -3.69 -1.43 7.83
N GLN A 103 -3.80 -0.78 9.00
CA GLN A 103 -3.64 0.67 9.16
C GLN A 103 -2.26 1.24 8.78
N ARG A 104 -1.23 0.40 8.65
CA ARG A 104 0.13 0.80 8.25
C ARG A 104 0.28 0.90 6.74
N LEU A 105 -0.76 0.53 6.00
CA LEU A 105 -0.83 0.52 4.54
C LEU A 105 -2.02 1.35 4.06
N GLY A 106 -1.86 1.99 2.91
CA GLY A 106 -2.87 2.81 2.29
C GLY A 106 -3.22 2.30 0.91
N LYS A 107 -4.50 2.04 0.65
CA LYS A 107 -4.98 1.72 -0.70
C LYS A 107 -5.08 3.02 -1.51
N VAL A 108 -4.42 3.06 -2.66
CA VAL A 108 -4.53 4.17 -3.60
C VAL A 108 -5.87 4.08 -4.33
N VAL A 109 -6.61 5.18 -4.34
CA VAL A 109 -7.88 5.34 -5.05
C VAL A 109 -7.71 6.45 -6.07
N VAL A 110 -7.82 6.11 -7.36
CA VAL A 110 -7.78 7.10 -8.45
C VAL A 110 -9.09 7.89 -8.44
N LYS A 111 -9.00 9.21 -8.36
CA LYS A 111 -10.16 10.12 -8.40
C LYS A 111 -10.53 10.54 -9.81
N ASP A 112 -9.53 10.65 -10.68
CA ASP A 112 -9.69 11.15 -12.04
C ASP A 112 -8.92 10.24 -13.03
N PRO A 113 -9.55 9.15 -13.51
CA PRO A 113 -8.91 8.19 -14.40
C PRO A 113 -8.63 8.75 -15.80
N GLU A 114 -9.30 9.85 -16.20
CA GLU A 114 -9.06 10.54 -17.46
C GLU A 114 -7.74 11.34 -17.41
N ARG A 115 -7.37 11.85 -16.23
CA ARG A 115 -6.11 12.59 -16.01
C ARG A 115 -4.94 11.72 -15.64
N VAL A 116 -5.16 10.61 -14.91
CA VAL A 116 -4.07 9.74 -14.47
C VAL A 116 -4.45 8.27 -14.47
N SER A 117 -3.57 7.43 -14.99
CA SER A 117 -3.72 5.99 -14.88
C SER A 117 -3.14 5.45 -13.57
N GLN A 118 -3.76 4.40 -13.03
CA GLN A 118 -3.24 3.67 -11.88
C GLN A 118 -1.81 3.14 -12.13
N ARG A 119 -1.51 2.70 -13.36
CA ARG A 119 -0.18 2.27 -13.76
C ARG A 119 0.85 3.40 -13.67
N PHE A 120 0.50 4.60 -14.11
CA PHE A 120 1.37 5.76 -13.96
C PHE A 120 1.66 6.06 -12.49
N LEU A 121 0.63 6.06 -11.64
CA LEU A 121 0.79 6.27 -10.20
C LEU A 121 1.73 5.24 -9.57
N TYR A 122 1.62 3.96 -9.93
CA TYR A 122 2.54 2.92 -9.45
C TYR A 122 4.01 3.28 -9.73
N TRP A 123 4.34 3.66 -10.97
CA TRP A 123 5.70 4.02 -11.34
C TRP A 123 6.15 5.34 -10.69
N TYR A 124 5.24 6.30 -10.59
CA TYR A 124 5.51 7.57 -9.89
C TYR A 124 5.87 7.34 -8.42
N PHE A 125 5.17 6.45 -7.72
CA PHE A 125 5.46 6.14 -6.32
C PHE A 125 6.80 5.41 -6.10
N LEU A 126 7.38 4.82 -7.15
CA LEU A 126 8.73 4.24 -7.10
C LEU A 126 9.85 5.27 -7.27
N THR A 127 9.52 6.52 -7.60
CA THR A 127 10.53 7.57 -7.77
C THR A 127 11.09 8.01 -6.42
N LYS A 128 12.37 8.41 -6.42
CA LYS A 128 13.02 8.94 -5.21
C LYS A 128 12.42 10.28 -4.81
N GLU A 129 12.03 11.08 -5.80
CA GLU A 129 11.41 12.39 -5.63
C GLU A 129 10.12 12.29 -4.83
N PHE A 130 9.27 11.30 -5.11
CA PHE A 130 8.06 11.04 -4.33
C PHE A 130 8.40 10.66 -2.88
N ASN A 131 9.31 9.71 -2.67
CA ASN A 131 9.74 9.31 -1.33
C ASN A 131 10.31 10.50 -0.55
N TYR A 132 11.18 11.31 -1.15
CA TYR A 132 11.77 12.48 -0.49
C TYR A 132 10.73 13.52 -0.07
N GLN A 133 9.73 13.80 -0.91
CA GLN A 133 8.63 14.68 -0.51
C GLN A 133 7.83 14.08 0.65
N LEU A 134 7.56 12.78 0.60
CA LEU A 134 6.80 12.08 1.63
C LEU A 134 7.54 12.11 2.98
N VAL A 135 8.84 11.77 2.99
CA VAL A 135 9.71 11.80 4.19
C VAL A 135 9.83 13.23 4.73
N GLY A 136 10.06 14.23 3.86
CA GLY A 136 10.16 15.63 4.26
C GLY A 136 8.86 16.21 4.86
N SER A 137 7.71 15.61 4.54
CA SER A 137 6.40 16.00 5.07
C SER A 137 5.90 15.11 6.22
N ALA A 138 6.60 14.02 6.54
CA ALA A 138 6.15 13.04 7.52
C ALA A 138 6.30 13.59 8.94
N SER A 139 5.17 13.84 9.60
CA SER A 139 5.10 14.13 11.03
C SER A 139 5.21 12.84 11.82
N GLY A 140 6.44 12.41 12.11
CA GLY A 140 6.72 11.15 12.82
C GLY A 140 8.20 10.78 12.91
N THR A 141 9.12 11.70 12.59
CA THR A 141 10.54 11.53 12.89
C THR A 141 10.68 11.26 14.37
N LYS A 142 11.26 10.11 14.73
CA LYS A 142 11.76 9.90 16.08
C LYS A 142 12.59 11.12 16.45
N ILE A 143 12.20 11.77 17.54
CA ILE A 143 13.13 12.60 18.30
C ILE A 143 14.25 11.61 18.66
N VAL A 144 15.41 11.77 18.03
CA VAL A 144 16.64 11.08 18.40
C VAL A 144 17.19 11.77 19.64
#